data_AF-A0A7V3BTR9-F1
#
_entry.id   AF-A0A7V3BTR9-F1
#
_cell.length_a   1.000
_cell.length_b   1.000
_cell.length_c   1.000
_cell.angle_alpha   90.00
_cell.angle_beta   90.00
_cell.angle_gamma   90.00
#
_symmetry.space_group_name_H-M   'P 1'
#
loop_
_entity.id
_entity.type
_entity.pdbx_description
1 polymer ?
#
loop_
_entity_poly.entity_id
_entity_poly.type
_entity_poly.pdbx_seq_one_letter_code
_entity_poly.pdbx_strand_id
1 'polypeptide(L)'
;MIVELIGCSGAGKTTLTGLVRDREGWGVPVVSIDDLIMDRWGVRRIRDPKGRNLVADVTVLPSFLRGLDRNAAFVRFAARRLLRHAPSTFAKVNYLREVVRDVGKHELARRASDGATVLVDEGAVLTAYHLFVYSDAPVDREALDAFAELVPLPDRIVYVTAPLEVLVDRSLRRPDRRRELAAGDRRDLERWIARAVEVFDGLVASPRIRERLLVVDTADGSSDGRAAVATQIARFIGDRAPSGPSLSSSSGGRLSPARGGRVIAFVGSEATGKSTILGHVRRWLGATHAVRRIHVGKPPATVLTVVPHVLLPALRALLPDQRSTRIERSYGRAERPMGPFPLLFGVRSVMLAYERRALLARAFAWSRDGAIVLCDRYPSTWSGGPDGPQLAHLPAPDGLRRRLVGLEARLYGGIPPADLVIHLTAPLEVALARNAARGKIEPEEHVRFRHSLSSELGFDGAVVRRIGTDRPLETVVREVEEAIRDAL
;
A
#
# COMPACT_ATOMS: atom_id res chain seq x y z
N MET A 1 19.22 11.81 2.12
CA MET A 1 19.34 12.63 0.88
C MET A 1 18.70 11.92 -0.32
N ILE A 2 18.09 12.63 -1.24
CA ILE A 2 17.54 12.16 -2.52
C ILE A 2 18.39 12.73 -3.66
N VAL A 3 18.85 11.86 -4.57
CA VAL A 3 19.61 12.24 -5.77
C VAL A 3 18.85 11.74 -6.99
N GLU A 4 18.41 12.64 -7.86
CA GLU A 4 17.71 12.29 -9.11
C GLU A 4 18.64 12.44 -10.31
N LEU A 5 18.78 11.39 -11.12
CA LEU A 5 19.47 11.44 -12.40
C LEU A 5 18.43 11.74 -13.48
N ILE A 6 18.55 12.89 -14.14
CA ILE A 6 17.66 13.33 -15.22
C ILE A 6 18.38 13.35 -16.56
N GLY A 7 17.63 13.47 -17.65
CA GLY A 7 18.15 13.63 -18.99
C GLY A 7 17.55 12.66 -20.01
N CYS A 8 18.07 12.71 -21.23
CA CYS A 8 17.39 12.12 -22.37
C CYS A 8 17.40 10.59 -22.40
N SER A 9 16.49 9.98 -23.16
CA SER A 9 16.64 8.56 -23.52
C SER A 9 17.99 8.36 -24.22
N GLY A 10 18.71 7.29 -23.88
CA GLY A 10 20.05 7.01 -24.43
C GLY A 10 21.21 7.73 -23.71
N ALA A 11 20.94 8.64 -22.76
CA ALA A 11 21.99 9.34 -22.02
C ALA A 11 22.77 8.46 -21.03
N GLY A 12 22.31 7.24 -20.73
CA GLY A 12 23.04 6.32 -19.84
C GLY A 12 22.74 6.46 -18.34
N LYS A 13 21.64 7.14 -17.98
CA LYS A 13 21.18 7.33 -16.58
C LYS A 13 21.20 6.05 -15.75
N THR A 14 20.47 5.02 -16.16
CA THR A 14 20.38 3.74 -15.41
C THR A 14 21.75 3.07 -15.24
N THR A 15 22.61 3.16 -16.25
CA THR A 15 23.99 2.66 -16.17
C THR A 15 24.80 3.42 -15.12
N LEU A 16 24.73 4.75 -15.12
CA LEU A 16 25.41 5.59 -14.13
C LEU A 16 24.85 5.39 -12.72
N THR A 17 23.53 5.24 -12.57
CA THR A 17 22.90 4.91 -11.29
C THR A 17 23.48 3.62 -10.71
N GLY A 18 23.66 2.57 -11.52
CA GLY A 18 24.29 1.32 -11.11
C GLY A 18 25.75 1.52 -10.67
N LEU A 19 26.56 2.20 -11.48
CA LEU A 19 27.97 2.47 -11.17
C LEU A 19 28.16 3.29 -9.89
N VAL A 20 27.29 4.27 -9.66
CA VAL A 20 27.33 5.12 -8.45
C VAL A 20 26.87 4.33 -7.22
N ARG A 21 25.82 3.51 -7.36
CA ARG A 21 25.30 2.66 -6.28
C ARG A 21 26.31 1.62 -5.83
N ASP A 22 26.93 0.93 -6.78
CA ASP A 22 27.81 -0.22 -6.52
C ASP A 22 29.23 0.21 -6.10
N ARG A 23 29.47 1.53 -5.98
CA ARG A 23 30.74 2.08 -5.53
C ARG A 23 30.93 1.89 -4.03
N GLU A 24 32.15 1.56 -3.63
CA GLU A 24 32.54 1.45 -2.22
C GLU A 24 32.89 2.82 -1.61
N GLY A 25 32.94 2.88 -0.27
CA GLY A 25 33.41 4.07 0.46
C GLY A 25 32.33 5.09 0.82
N TRP A 26 31.05 4.76 0.64
CA TRP A 26 29.96 5.60 1.11
C TRP A 26 29.86 5.59 2.65
N GLY A 27 29.90 6.78 3.27
CA GLY A 27 29.70 6.92 4.72
C GLY A 27 28.26 6.69 5.20
N VAL A 28 27.32 6.48 4.27
CA VAL A 28 25.93 6.08 4.54
C VAL A 28 25.46 5.05 3.50
N PRO A 29 24.43 4.25 3.79
CA PRO A 29 23.84 3.37 2.79
C PRO A 29 23.37 4.14 1.55
N VAL A 30 23.75 3.66 0.36
CA VAL A 30 23.24 4.16 -0.92
C VAL A 30 22.31 3.11 -1.51
N VAL A 31 21.06 3.48 -1.72
CA VAL A 31 20.01 2.58 -2.21
C VAL A 31 19.34 3.16 -3.44
N SER A 32 18.91 2.33 -4.38
CA SER A 32 18.06 2.81 -5.47
C SER A 32 16.59 2.84 -5.03
N ILE A 33 15.80 3.72 -5.65
CA ILE A 33 14.34 3.74 -5.43
C ILE A 33 13.69 2.41 -5.80
N ASP A 34 14.23 1.73 -6.81
CA ASP A 34 13.79 0.41 -7.24
C ASP A 34 14.03 -0.65 -6.15
N ASP A 35 15.18 -0.60 -5.46
CA ASP A 35 15.46 -1.48 -4.33
C ASP A 35 14.45 -1.21 -3.19
N LEU A 36 14.18 0.05 -2.86
CA LEU A 36 13.17 0.43 -1.84
C LEU A 36 11.77 -0.07 -2.19
N ILE A 37 11.41 -0.10 -3.47
CA ILE A 37 10.12 -0.60 -3.94
C ILE A 37 10.10 -2.13 -3.90
N MET A 38 11.10 -2.79 -4.46
CA MET A 38 11.10 -4.25 -4.66
C MET A 38 11.38 -5.02 -3.37
N ASP A 39 12.24 -4.50 -2.49
CA ASP A 39 12.63 -5.16 -1.23
C ASP A 39 11.52 -5.15 -0.21
N ARG A 40 10.62 -4.15 -0.28
CA ARG A 40 9.45 -4.06 0.59
C ARG A 40 8.51 -5.26 0.46
N TRP A 41 8.58 -5.97 -0.67
CA TRP A 41 7.69 -7.08 -1.00
C TRP A 41 8.42 -8.42 -1.17
N GLY A 42 9.76 -8.44 -1.15
CA GLY A 42 10.54 -9.65 -1.46
C GLY A 42 10.32 -10.15 -2.91
N VAL A 43 9.87 -9.27 -3.82
CA VAL A 43 9.44 -9.62 -5.18
C VAL A 43 10.50 -9.39 -6.25
N ARG A 44 11.79 -9.40 -5.87
CA ARG A 44 12.93 -9.32 -6.82
C ARG A 44 12.85 -10.38 -7.95
N ARG A 45 12.06 -11.45 -7.76
CA ARG A 45 11.82 -12.52 -8.74
C ARG A 45 10.89 -12.11 -9.90
N ILE A 46 10.15 -11.00 -9.81
CA ILE A 46 9.30 -10.52 -10.91
C ILE A 46 10.21 -9.88 -11.98
N ARG A 47 10.40 -10.61 -13.08
CA ARG A 47 11.22 -10.15 -14.22
C ARG A 47 10.40 -9.40 -15.27
N ASP A 48 9.08 -9.57 -15.28
CA ASP A 48 8.21 -8.90 -16.26
C ASP A 48 8.12 -7.38 -16.01
N PRO A 49 8.40 -6.52 -17.02
CA PRO A 49 8.37 -5.07 -16.87
C PRO A 49 7.00 -4.50 -16.45
N LYS A 50 5.89 -5.08 -16.94
CA LYS A 50 4.53 -4.62 -16.59
C LYS A 50 4.21 -4.97 -15.14
N GLY A 51 4.60 -6.17 -14.70
CA GLY A 51 4.52 -6.59 -13.31
C GLY A 51 5.31 -5.69 -12.37
N ARG A 52 6.56 -5.33 -12.72
CA ARG A 52 7.37 -4.38 -11.95
C ARG A 52 6.72 -3.00 -11.85
N ASN A 53 6.18 -2.49 -12.94
CA ASN A 53 5.47 -1.20 -12.95
C ASN A 53 4.22 -1.22 -12.06
N LEU A 54 3.43 -2.30 -12.09
CA LEU A 54 2.27 -2.44 -11.22
C LEU A 54 2.66 -2.50 -9.74
N VAL A 55 3.70 -3.26 -9.41
CA VAL A 55 4.25 -3.30 -8.04
C VAL A 55 4.71 -1.91 -7.61
N ALA A 56 5.40 -1.17 -8.49
CA ALA A 56 5.83 0.20 -8.21
C ALA A 56 4.63 1.11 -7.90
N ASP A 57 3.62 1.16 -8.77
CA ASP A 57 2.41 1.97 -8.57
C ASP A 57 1.78 1.71 -7.20
N VAL A 58 1.58 0.43 -6.90
CA VAL A 58 0.91 -0.02 -5.69
C VAL A 58 1.74 0.30 -4.45
N THR A 59 3.07 0.22 -4.55
CA THR A 59 4.00 0.49 -3.45
C THR A 59 4.09 1.96 -3.11
N VAL A 60 4.08 2.83 -4.12
CA VAL A 60 4.30 4.27 -3.95
C VAL A 60 3.00 5.03 -3.66
N LEU A 61 1.84 4.49 -4.02
CA LEU A 61 0.55 5.16 -3.84
C LEU A 61 0.27 5.59 -2.38
N PRO A 62 0.52 4.78 -1.33
CA PRO A 62 0.33 5.24 0.04
C PRO A 62 1.29 6.38 0.43
N SER A 63 2.47 6.45 -0.18
CA SER A 63 3.41 7.56 0.02
C SER A 63 2.91 8.83 -0.65
N PHE A 64 2.42 8.71 -1.89
CA PHE A 64 1.76 9.79 -2.62
C PHE A 64 0.59 10.37 -1.84
N LEU A 65 -0.37 9.54 -1.40
CA LEU A 65 -1.57 10.02 -0.69
C LEU A 65 -1.23 10.78 0.59
N ARG A 66 -0.24 10.30 1.36
CA ARG A 66 0.24 10.99 2.57
C ARG A 66 1.05 12.26 2.30
N GLY A 67 1.51 12.45 1.06
CA GLY A 67 2.20 13.66 0.61
C GLY A 67 1.32 14.55 -0.25
N LEU A 68 0.04 14.20 -0.45
CA LEU A 68 -0.80 14.89 -1.41
C LEU A 68 -0.97 16.36 -1.06
N ASP A 69 -1.17 16.69 0.22
CA ASP A 69 -1.31 18.08 0.66
C ASP A 69 -0.06 18.92 0.36
N ARG A 70 1.14 18.33 0.49
CA ARG A 70 2.41 18.99 0.14
C ARG A 70 2.56 19.22 -1.36
N ASN A 71 2.10 18.26 -2.16
CA ASN A 71 2.33 18.22 -3.60
C ASN A 71 1.09 18.63 -4.41
N ALA A 72 0.02 19.10 -3.75
CA ALA A 72 -1.28 19.34 -4.38
C ALA A 72 -1.21 20.40 -5.48
N ALA A 73 -0.39 21.45 -5.28
CA ALA A 73 -0.19 22.50 -6.27
C ALA A 73 0.43 21.95 -7.56
N PHE A 74 1.47 21.12 -7.44
CA PHE A 74 2.10 20.43 -8.56
C PHE A 74 1.16 19.46 -9.26
N VAL A 75 0.47 18.60 -8.51
CA VAL A 75 -0.47 17.62 -9.08
C VAL A 75 -1.59 18.34 -9.84
N ARG A 76 -2.08 19.47 -9.33
CA ARG A 76 -3.09 20.29 -10.00
C ARG A 76 -2.55 20.95 -11.27
N PHE A 77 -1.33 21.47 -11.23
CA PHE A 77 -0.65 22.00 -12.42
C PHE A 77 -0.51 20.93 -13.51
N ALA A 78 0.05 19.77 -13.15
CA ALA A 78 0.24 18.64 -14.05
C ALA A 78 -1.09 18.16 -14.65
N ALA A 79 -2.12 17.97 -13.82
CA ALA A 79 -3.45 17.55 -14.29
C ALA A 79 -4.07 18.55 -15.27
N ARG A 80 -4.00 19.87 -14.99
CA ARG A 80 -4.51 20.90 -15.90
C ARG A 80 -3.77 20.90 -17.22
N ARG A 81 -2.44 20.78 -17.20
CA ARG A 81 -1.62 20.76 -18.42
C ARG A 81 -1.94 19.52 -19.27
N LEU A 82 -2.00 18.34 -18.66
CA LEU A 82 -2.37 17.09 -19.35
C LEU A 82 -3.79 17.16 -19.93
N LEU A 83 -4.76 17.69 -19.18
CA LEU A 83 -6.14 17.83 -19.66
C LEU A 83 -6.22 18.67 -20.95
N ARG A 84 -5.36 19.69 -21.08
CA ARG A 84 -5.33 20.60 -22.23
C ARG A 84 -4.47 20.12 -23.40
N HIS A 85 -3.31 19.53 -23.12
CA HIS A 85 -2.24 19.38 -24.12
C HIS A 85 -1.70 17.96 -24.29
N ALA A 86 -2.28 16.96 -23.62
CA ALA A 86 -1.92 15.57 -23.88
C ALA A 86 -2.57 15.08 -25.19
N PRO A 87 -1.86 14.24 -25.98
CA PRO A 87 -2.22 13.90 -27.35
C PRO A 87 -3.48 13.04 -27.50
N SER A 88 -3.93 12.41 -26.42
CA SER A 88 -5.15 11.60 -26.41
C SER A 88 -5.70 11.43 -25.01
N THR A 89 -6.96 11.01 -24.90
CA THR A 89 -7.58 10.65 -23.62
C THR A 89 -6.83 9.52 -22.91
N PHE A 90 -6.30 8.55 -23.67
CA PHE A 90 -5.45 7.50 -23.11
C PHE A 90 -4.16 8.08 -22.52
N ALA A 91 -3.50 8.98 -23.25
CA ALA A 91 -2.30 9.66 -22.78
C ALA A 91 -2.57 10.49 -21.52
N LYS A 92 -3.71 11.19 -21.43
CA LYS A 92 -4.12 11.94 -20.22
C LYS A 92 -4.10 11.06 -18.98
N VAL A 93 -4.75 9.91 -19.04
CA VAL A 93 -4.84 8.98 -17.89
C VAL A 93 -3.48 8.35 -17.60
N ASN A 94 -2.77 7.89 -18.64
CA ASN A 94 -1.48 7.23 -18.47
C ASN A 94 -0.45 8.19 -17.85
N TYR A 95 -0.31 9.39 -18.40
CA TYR A 95 0.64 10.40 -17.91
C TYR A 95 0.27 10.92 -16.53
N LEU A 96 -1.02 11.01 -16.19
CA LEU A 96 -1.44 11.35 -14.84
C LEU A 96 -1.06 10.24 -13.84
N ARG A 97 -1.24 8.96 -14.21
CA ARG A 97 -0.77 7.82 -13.41
C ARG A 97 0.75 7.88 -13.21
N GLU A 98 1.51 8.24 -14.24
CA GLU A 98 2.96 8.42 -14.16
C GLU A 98 3.35 9.55 -13.19
N VAL A 99 2.67 10.70 -13.24
CA VAL A 99 2.88 11.80 -12.28
C VAL A 99 2.60 11.34 -10.84
N VAL A 100 1.49 10.62 -10.61
CA VAL A 100 1.15 10.07 -9.29
C VAL A 100 2.25 9.13 -8.79
N ARG A 101 2.77 8.28 -9.69
CA ARG A 101 3.84 7.33 -9.40
C ARG A 101 5.13 8.03 -9.00
N ASP A 102 5.59 9.00 -9.79
CA ASP A 102 6.87 9.66 -9.56
C ASP A 102 6.85 10.60 -8.34
N VAL A 103 5.72 11.28 -8.08
CA VAL A 103 5.52 12.01 -6.81
C VAL A 103 5.46 11.03 -5.63
N GLY A 104 4.84 9.86 -5.81
CA GLY A 104 4.83 8.80 -4.80
C GLY A 104 6.23 8.26 -4.48
N LYS A 105 7.06 8.05 -5.51
CA LYS A 105 8.48 7.68 -5.37
C LYS A 105 9.24 8.75 -4.60
N HIS A 106 9.04 10.03 -4.93
CA HIS A 106 9.67 11.13 -4.21
C HIS A 106 9.30 11.12 -2.71
N GLU A 107 8.02 10.97 -2.37
CA GLU A 107 7.58 10.90 -0.97
C GLU A 107 8.03 9.61 -0.24
N LEU A 108 8.25 8.52 -0.98
CA LEU A 108 8.85 7.32 -0.42
C LEU A 108 10.34 7.53 -0.14
N ALA A 109 11.08 8.07 -1.12
CA ALA A 109 12.49 8.41 -1.01
C ALA A 109 12.73 9.37 0.14
N ARG A 110 11.92 10.42 0.27
CA ARG A 110 12.00 11.42 1.35
C ARG A 110 12.02 10.79 2.74
N ARG A 111 11.18 9.78 2.99
CA ARG A 111 11.14 9.07 4.28
C ARG A 111 12.32 8.12 4.49
N ALA A 112 12.85 7.53 3.41
CA ALA A 112 14.05 6.69 3.50
C ALA A 112 15.33 7.54 3.62
N SER A 113 15.26 8.79 3.17
CA SER A 113 16.40 9.70 3.08
C SER A 113 16.98 10.14 4.43
N ASP A 114 16.25 9.89 5.53
CA ASP A 114 16.67 10.17 6.91
C ASP A 114 17.82 9.25 7.37
N GLY A 115 18.01 8.09 6.74
CA GLY A 115 19.06 7.12 7.08
C GLY A 115 19.92 6.66 5.90
N ALA A 116 19.63 7.13 4.68
CA ALA A 116 20.29 6.69 3.46
C ALA A 116 20.34 7.80 2.39
N THR A 117 21.22 7.61 1.41
CA THR A 117 21.15 8.33 0.14
C THR A 117 20.34 7.50 -0.84
N VAL A 118 19.26 8.06 -1.37
CA VAL A 118 18.36 7.39 -2.32
C VAL A 118 18.65 7.89 -3.72
N LEU A 119 19.11 7.00 -4.60
CA LEU A 119 19.29 7.28 -6.02
C LEU A 119 17.99 7.01 -6.78
N VAL A 120 17.58 7.96 -7.62
CA VAL A 120 16.35 7.93 -8.40
C VAL A 120 16.71 8.15 -9.87
N ASP A 121 16.42 7.17 -10.74
CA ASP A 121 16.65 7.25 -12.19
C ASP A 121 15.41 7.68 -12.98
N GLU A 122 14.22 7.50 -12.39
CA GLU A 122 12.94 8.02 -12.85
C GLU A 122 12.18 8.67 -11.69
N GLY A 123 12.36 9.99 -11.52
CA GLY A 123 11.81 10.76 -10.42
C GLY A 123 10.86 11.88 -10.85
N ALA A 124 10.58 12.79 -9.92
CA ALA A 124 9.55 13.81 -10.10
C ALA A 124 9.93 14.85 -11.17
N VAL A 125 11.22 15.18 -11.30
CA VAL A 125 11.69 16.12 -12.33
C VAL A 125 11.52 15.49 -13.72
N LEU A 126 11.71 14.17 -13.84
CA LEU A 126 11.54 13.46 -15.09
C LEU A 126 10.08 13.46 -15.61
N THR A 127 9.09 13.79 -14.78
CA THR A 127 7.69 13.98 -15.25
C THR A 127 7.55 15.08 -16.30
N ALA A 128 8.54 15.98 -16.43
CA ALA A 128 8.61 16.96 -17.51
C ALA A 128 8.49 16.32 -18.91
N TYR A 129 8.93 15.07 -19.08
CA TYR A 129 8.72 14.31 -20.31
C TYR A 129 7.24 14.23 -20.69
N HIS A 130 6.39 13.85 -19.74
CA HIS A 130 4.97 13.66 -19.99
C HIS A 130 4.21 14.98 -20.13
N LEU A 131 4.72 16.06 -19.52
CA LEU A 131 4.06 17.36 -19.48
C LEU A 131 4.47 18.30 -20.61
N PHE A 132 5.69 18.15 -21.14
CA PHE A 132 6.29 19.06 -22.12
C PHE A 132 6.89 18.38 -23.33
N VAL A 133 7.44 17.16 -23.19
CA VAL A 133 8.02 16.47 -24.34
C VAL A 133 6.90 15.83 -25.15
N TYR A 134 6.15 14.86 -24.60
CA TYR A 134 5.08 14.15 -25.32
C TYR A 134 3.76 14.93 -25.40
N SER A 135 3.83 16.26 -25.47
CA SER A 135 2.68 17.15 -25.50
C SER A 135 2.54 17.80 -26.88
N ASP A 136 1.31 18.14 -27.27
CA ASP A 136 1.03 18.84 -28.53
C ASP A 136 1.30 20.35 -28.46
N ALA A 137 1.45 20.92 -27.26
CA ALA A 137 1.75 22.34 -27.07
C ALA A 137 3.23 22.64 -27.37
N PRO A 138 3.63 23.85 -27.77
CA PRO A 138 5.06 24.22 -27.81
C PRO A 138 5.68 24.22 -26.41
N VAL A 139 7.02 24.19 -26.35
CA VAL A 139 7.76 24.37 -25.10
C VAL A 139 7.71 25.84 -24.73
N ASP A 140 7.03 26.15 -23.62
CA ASP A 140 6.80 27.52 -23.17
C ASP A 140 7.59 27.79 -21.87
N ARG A 141 8.32 28.92 -21.81
CA ARG A 141 9.21 29.22 -20.68
C ARG A 141 8.45 29.44 -19.38
N GLU A 142 7.31 30.14 -19.45
CA GLU A 142 6.48 30.45 -18.27
C GLU A 142 6.02 29.18 -17.55
N ALA A 143 5.59 28.15 -18.28
CA ALA A 143 5.16 26.90 -17.67
C ALA A 143 6.33 26.00 -17.28
N LEU A 144 7.49 26.09 -17.94
CA LEU A 144 8.71 25.44 -17.43
C LEU A 144 9.11 26.05 -16.08
N ASP A 145 9.04 27.36 -15.93
CA ASP A 145 9.30 28.05 -14.67
C ASP A 145 8.26 27.66 -13.61
N ALA A 146 6.96 27.66 -13.96
CA ALA A 146 5.90 27.19 -13.07
C ALA A 146 6.08 25.72 -12.68
N PHE A 147 6.55 24.87 -13.60
CA PHE A 147 6.89 23.48 -13.29
C PHE A 147 8.05 23.40 -12.30
N ALA A 148 9.15 24.12 -12.55
CA ALA A 148 10.33 24.12 -11.68
C ALA A 148 10.01 24.63 -10.26
N GLU A 149 9.07 25.56 -10.14
CA GLU A 149 8.59 26.05 -8.84
C GLU A 149 7.70 25.05 -8.10
N LEU A 150 6.89 24.27 -8.82
CA LEU A 150 5.92 23.38 -8.19
C LEU A 150 6.47 21.97 -7.97
N VAL A 151 7.35 21.49 -8.85
CA VAL A 151 7.80 20.11 -8.84
C VAL A 151 8.49 19.76 -7.52
N PRO A 152 8.22 18.58 -6.94
CA PRO A 152 8.95 18.10 -5.76
C PRO A 152 10.41 17.86 -6.12
N LEU A 153 11.30 18.78 -5.72
CA LEU A 153 12.71 18.70 -6.06
C LEU A 153 13.47 17.74 -5.13
N PRO A 154 14.36 16.91 -5.67
CA PRO A 154 15.31 16.14 -4.87
C PRO A 154 16.36 17.08 -4.23
N ASP A 155 17.17 16.54 -3.32
CA ASP A 155 18.25 17.32 -2.71
C ASP A 155 19.33 17.69 -3.73
N ARG A 156 19.65 16.74 -4.63
CA ARG A 156 20.63 16.88 -5.71
C ARG A 156 20.06 16.35 -7.01
N ILE A 157 20.42 16.98 -8.13
CA ILE A 157 20.02 16.64 -9.49
C ILE A 157 21.29 16.41 -10.30
N VAL A 158 21.36 15.29 -11.02
CA VAL A 158 22.43 15.02 -11.99
C VAL A 158 21.81 15.02 -13.38
N TYR A 159 22.10 16.04 -14.18
CA TYR A 159 21.68 16.06 -15.57
C TYR A 159 22.72 15.39 -16.45
N VAL A 160 22.33 14.25 -17.02
CA VAL A 160 23.18 13.44 -17.89
C VAL A 160 22.93 13.84 -19.34
N THR A 161 23.96 14.37 -19.99
CA THR A 161 23.92 14.88 -21.37
C THR A 161 24.80 14.02 -22.30
N ALA A 162 24.52 14.14 -23.59
CA ALA A 162 25.36 13.69 -24.70
C ALA A 162 24.89 14.41 -25.97
N PRO A 163 25.70 14.48 -27.04
CA PRO A 163 25.28 15.04 -28.32
C PRO A 163 24.00 14.37 -28.86
N LEU A 164 23.15 15.14 -29.53
CA LEU A 164 21.85 14.65 -30.04
C LEU A 164 21.99 13.39 -30.90
N GLU A 165 22.97 13.36 -31.81
CA GLU A 165 23.25 12.20 -32.66
C GLU A 165 23.55 10.94 -31.84
N VAL A 166 24.37 11.08 -30.79
CA VAL A 166 24.72 9.99 -29.88
C VAL A 166 23.49 9.50 -29.11
N LEU A 167 22.63 10.42 -28.65
CA LEU A 167 21.38 10.08 -27.95
C LEU A 167 20.39 9.32 -28.86
N VAL A 168 20.27 9.75 -30.12
CA VAL A 168 19.42 9.10 -31.14
C VAL A 168 19.94 7.71 -31.43
N ASP A 169 21.24 7.56 -31.72
CA ASP A 169 21.85 6.28 -32.05
C ASP A 169 21.77 5.28 -30.89
N ARG A 170 22.07 5.72 -29.67
CA ARG A 170 21.91 4.89 -28.46
C ARG A 170 20.46 4.50 -28.22
N SER A 171 19.50 5.40 -28.48
CA SER A 171 18.07 5.10 -28.33
C SER A 171 17.56 4.09 -29.38
N LEU A 172 18.09 4.13 -30.61
CA LEU A 172 17.74 3.17 -31.67
C LEU A 172 18.26 1.76 -31.38
N ARG A 173 19.48 1.64 -30.84
CA ARG A 173 20.12 0.35 -30.51
C ARG A 173 19.54 -0.31 -29.25
N ARG A 174 18.61 0.35 -28.57
CA ARG A 174 18.07 -0.10 -27.29
C ARG A 174 17.03 -1.22 -27.49
N PRO A 175 17.19 -2.40 -26.86
CA PRO A 175 16.26 -3.52 -27.01
C PRO A 175 14.88 -3.23 -26.40
N ASP A 176 14.80 -2.35 -25.40
CA ASP A 176 13.58 -1.91 -24.70
C ASP A 176 13.16 -0.48 -25.11
N ARG A 177 12.76 -0.27 -26.37
CA ARG A 177 12.26 1.04 -26.83
C ARG A 177 11.02 1.46 -26.04
N ARG A 178 10.99 2.69 -25.50
CA ARG A 178 9.77 3.26 -24.89
C ARG A 178 8.64 3.25 -25.91
N ARG A 179 7.40 2.98 -25.48
CA ARG A 179 6.25 2.76 -26.38
C ARG A 179 5.97 3.96 -27.28
N GLU A 180 6.14 5.17 -26.75
CA GLU A 180 6.04 6.46 -27.45
C GLU A 180 7.14 6.65 -28.51
N LEU A 181 8.28 5.97 -28.32
CA LEU A 181 9.45 6.00 -29.20
C LEU A 181 9.55 4.77 -30.11
N ALA A 182 8.69 3.76 -29.92
CA ALA A 182 8.74 2.48 -30.61
C ALA A 182 7.94 2.50 -31.93
N ALA A 183 6.99 3.42 -32.10
CA ALA A 183 6.13 3.52 -33.27
C ALA A 183 6.64 4.50 -34.35
N GLY A 184 7.68 5.29 -34.07
CA GLY A 184 8.18 6.34 -34.95
C GLY A 184 9.41 5.95 -35.76
N ASP A 185 9.52 6.55 -36.96
CA ASP A 185 10.73 6.55 -37.79
C ASP A 185 11.87 7.33 -37.08
N ARG A 186 13.13 7.19 -37.53
CA ARG A 186 14.31 7.86 -36.95
C ARG A 186 14.08 9.36 -36.76
N ARG A 187 13.37 10.00 -37.71
CA ARG A 187 13.02 11.43 -37.66
C ARG A 187 12.10 11.80 -36.49
N ASP A 188 11.15 10.94 -36.12
CA ASP A 188 10.27 11.18 -34.97
C ASP A 188 11.02 11.03 -33.65
N LEU A 189 11.90 10.03 -33.57
CA LEU A 189 12.75 9.84 -32.41
C LEU A 189 13.69 11.03 -32.19
N GLU A 190 14.32 11.51 -33.26
CA GLU A 190 15.17 12.69 -33.23
C GLU A 190 14.40 13.93 -32.78
N ARG A 191 13.19 14.15 -33.31
CA ARG A 191 12.29 15.24 -32.89
C ARG A 191 11.98 15.18 -31.39
N TRP A 192 11.63 14.01 -30.85
CA TRP A 192 11.34 13.85 -29.43
C TRP A 192 12.57 14.05 -28.54
N ILE A 193 13.74 13.58 -28.97
CA ILE A 193 14.98 13.77 -28.20
C ILE A 193 15.42 15.22 -28.24
N ALA A 194 15.40 15.89 -29.41
CA ALA A 194 15.72 17.31 -29.53
C ALA A 194 14.81 18.17 -28.64
N ARG A 195 13.51 17.89 -28.66
CA ARG A 195 12.54 18.55 -27.78
C ARG A 195 12.78 18.25 -26.30
N ALA A 196 13.22 17.04 -25.96
CA ALA A 196 13.59 16.72 -24.58
C ALA A 196 14.83 17.50 -24.12
N VAL A 197 15.82 17.66 -25.00
CA VAL A 197 17.00 18.52 -24.74
C VAL A 197 16.54 19.96 -24.49
N GLU A 198 15.71 20.52 -25.36
CA GLU A 198 15.15 21.87 -25.19
C GLU A 198 14.44 22.05 -23.83
N VAL A 199 13.60 21.08 -23.43
CA VAL A 199 12.91 21.10 -22.14
C VAL A 199 13.89 21.05 -20.97
N PHE A 200 14.87 20.15 -20.98
CA PHE A 200 15.82 20.03 -19.87
C PHE A 200 16.77 21.23 -19.78
N ASP A 201 17.23 21.76 -20.91
CA ASP A 201 18.04 22.98 -20.96
C ASP A 201 17.25 24.17 -20.37
N GLY A 202 15.97 24.28 -20.71
CA GLY A 202 15.06 25.26 -20.12
C GLY A 202 14.90 25.07 -18.60
N LEU A 203 14.72 23.84 -18.12
CA LEU A 203 14.61 23.56 -16.68
C LEU A 203 15.89 23.84 -15.91
N VAL A 204 17.05 23.52 -16.48
CA VAL A 204 18.37 23.80 -15.89
C VAL A 204 18.63 25.31 -15.77
N ALA A 205 17.97 26.13 -16.59
CA ALA A 205 18.02 27.58 -16.45
C ALA A 205 17.18 28.12 -15.28
N SER A 206 16.35 27.31 -14.62
CA SER A 206 15.63 27.72 -13.41
C SER A 206 16.58 27.79 -12.21
N PRO A 207 16.58 28.88 -11.41
CA PRO A 207 17.41 29.01 -10.21
C PRO A 207 17.29 27.83 -9.23
N ARG A 208 16.05 27.40 -8.92
CA ARG A 208 15.78 26.30 -7.99
C ARG A 208 16.39 24.96 -8.40
N ILE A 209 16.46 24.69 -9.70
CA ILE A 209 17.06 23.47 -10.24
C ILE A 209 18.58 23.64 -10.29
N ARG A 210 19.07 24.78 -10.79
CA ARG A 210 20.50 25.08 -10.95
C ARG A 210 21.28 24.94 -9.64
N GLU A 211 20.72 25.41 -8.53
CA GLU A 211 21.36 25.32 -7.20
C GLU A 211 21.64 23.89 -6.73
N ARG A 212 20.96 22.90 -7.31
CA ARG A 212 21.03 21.48 -6.95
C ARG A 212 21.69 20.64 -8.02
N LEU A 213 22.17 21.26 -9.09
CA LEU A 213 22.50 20.58 -10.33
C LEU A 213 23.98 20.28 -10.48
N LEU A 214 24.28 19.05 -10.91
CA LEU A 214 25.51 18.67 -11.57
C LEU A 214 25.20 18.29 -13.01
N VAL A 215 25.85 18.92 -13.98
CA VAL A 215 25.78 18.50 -15.39
C VAL A 215 26.95 17.58 -15.69
N VAL A 216 26.69 16.43 -16.30
CA VAL A 216 27.71 15.45 -16.70
C VAL A 216 27.51 15.04 -18.15
N ASP A 217 28.60 15.02 -18.92
CA ASP A 217 28.60 14.58 -20.31
C ASP A 217 29.02 13.10 -20.40
N THR A 218 28.33 12.34 -21.24
CA THR A 218 28.57 10.91 -21.49
C THR A 218 28.87 10.60 -22.96
N ALA A 219 29.28 11.59 -23.75
CA ALA A 219 29.63 11.45 -25.16
C ALA A 219 30.66 10.33 -25.41
N ASP A 220 31.77 10.34 -24.65
CA ASP A 220 32.90 9.41 -24.73
C ASP A 220 32.45 7.94 -24.73
N GLY A 221 31.43 7.60 -23.93
CA GLY A 221 30.78 6.28 -23.98
C GLY A 221 31.66 5.08 -23.60
N SER A 222 32.99 5.27 -23.49
CA SER A 222 33.99 4.31 -23.03
C SER A 222 33.77 3.91 -21.57
N SER A 223 34.36 2.78 -21.18
CA SER A 223 34.28 2.31 -19.79
C SER A 223 34.95 3.31 -18.84
N ASP A 224 36.11 3.84 -19.23
CA ASP A 224 36.90 4.79 -18.44
C ASP A 224 36.19 6.14 -18.31
N GLY A 225 35.59 6.65 -19.40
CA GLY A 225 34.77 7.85 -19.38
C GLY A 225 33.56 7.72 -18.44
N ARG A 226 32.87 6.57 -18.45
CA ARG A 226 31.75 6.31 -17.52
C ARG A 226 32.21 6.24 -16.06
N ALA A 227 33.36 5.63 -15.80
CA ALA A 227 33.93 5.54 -14.45
C ALA A 227 34.35 6.92 -13.92
N ALA A 228 34.90 7.79 -14.78
CA ALA A 228 35.23 9.16 -14.46
C ALA A 228 33.97 9.97 -14.09
N VAL A 229 32.91 9.89 -14.91
CA VAL A 229 31.61 10.54 -14.63
C VAL A 229 31.00 10.02 -13.32
N ALA A 230 31.01 8.71 -13.08
CA ALA A 230 30.52 8.14 -11.83
C ALA A 230 31.31 8.66 -10.60
N THR A 231 32.61 8.91 -10.76
CA THR A 231 33.46 9.51 -9.72
C THR A 231 33.08 10.96 -9.44
N GLN A 232 32.82 11.75 -10.49
CA GLN A 232 32.35 13.13 -10.36
C GLN A 232 31.00 13.19 -9.63
N ILE A 233 30.05 12.33 -10.01
CA ILE A 233 28.75 12.22 -9.33
C ILE A 233 28.95 11.82 -7.85
N ALA A 234 29.85 10.88 -7.57
CA ALA A 234 30.07 10.43 -6.20
C ALA A 234 30.59 11.55 -5.28
N ARG A 235 31.52 12.38 -5.78
CA ARG A 235 32.00 13.57 -5.06
C ARG A 235 30.88 14.57 -4.77
N PHE A 236 30.06 14.86 -5.79
CA PHE A 236 28.92 15.77 -5.65
C PHE A 236 27.88 15.31 -4.61
N ILE A 237 27.72 14.00 -4.44
CA ILE A 237 26.86 13.40 -3.40
C ILE A 237 27.54 13.44 -2.02
N GLY A 238 28.87 13.26 -1.97
CA GLY A 238 29.67 13.19 -0.74
C GLY A 238 29.83 14.52 0.01
N ASP A 239 29.77 15.65 -0.69
CA ASP A 239 29.84 17.00 -0.10
C ASP A 239 28.55 17.33 0.68
N ARG A 240 28.43 16.78 1.90
CA ARG A 240 27.31 17.01 2.83
C ARG A 240 27.48 18.31 3.63
N ALA A 241 26.42 19.11 3.70
CA ALA A 241 26.18 20.02 4.83
C ALA A 241 25.66 19.22 6.06
N PRO A 242 25.93 19.63 7.32
CA PRO A 242 25.86 18.74 8.48
C PRO A 242 24.53 18.80 9.26
N SER A 243 24.01 17.63 9.67
CA SER A 243 23.24 17.36 10.92
C SER A 243 22.74 15.90 10.90
N GLY A 244 23.21 14.98 11.73
CA GLY A 244 22.76 14.72 13.12
C GLY A 244 22.51 13.20 13.30
N PRO A 245 22.53 12.64 14.53
CA PRO A 245 23.04 11.29 14.79
C PRO A 245 21.98 10.17 14.86
N SER A 246 22.43 8.93 14.61
CA SER A 246 21.67 7.69 14.69
C SER A 246 21.57 7.16 16.14
N LEU A 247 20.41 6.59 16.49
CA LEU A 247 20.22 5.84 17.73
C LEU A 247 19.94 4.36 17.42
N SER A 248 20.78 3.50 17.96
CA SER A 248 20.61 2.04 18.03
C SER A 248 19.54 1.66 19.05
N SER A 249 18.72 0.63 18.77
CA SER A 249 17.83 0.01 19.75
C SER A 249 18.23 -1.44 20.06
N SER A 250 18.51 -1.70 21.34
CA SER A 250 18.86 -2.98 21.95
C SER A 250 17.66 -3.92 22.13
N SER A 251 17.92 -5.22 22.02
CA SER A 251 17.03 -6.36 22.27
C SER A 251 16.92 -6.70 23.76
N GLY A 252 15.70 -7.03 24.22
CA GLY A 252 15.44 -7.66 25.53
C GLY A 252 14.49 -8.84 25.36
N GLY A 253 14.96 -10.05 25.69
CA GLY A 253 14.24 -11.32 25.50
C GLY A 253 13.06 -11.49 26.46
N ARG A 254 11.91 -11.91 25.93
CA ARG A 254 10.73 -12.35 26.69
C ARG A 254 10.62 -13.88 26.60
N LEU A 255 10.12 -14.52 27.66
CA LEU A 255 9.93 -15.96 27.75
C LEU A 255 8.91 -16.48 26.72
N SER A 256 9.20 -17.63 26.14
CA SER A 256 8.30 -18.36 25.23
C SER A 256 7.49 -19.39 26.04
N PRO A 257 6.18 -19.56 25.78
CA PRO A 257 5.37 -20.60 26.42
C PRO A 257 5.93 -22.01 26.14
N ALA A 258 5.78 -22.92 27.10
CA ALA A 258 6.32 -24.29 27.06
C ALA A 258 5.79 -25.16 25.90
N ARG A 259 4.66 -24.78 25.28
CA ARG A 259 4.04 -25.48 24.13
C ARG A 259 4.01 -24.65 22.84
N GLY A 260 4.77 -23.55 22.76
CA GLY A 260 4.70 -22.58 21.66
C GLY A 260 3.56 -21.56 21.84
N GLY A 261 3.52 -20.53 20.99
CA GLY A 261 2.49 -19.48 21.07
C GLY A 261 1.12 -19.98 20.63
N ARG A 262 0.05 -19.26 21.02
CA ARG A 262 -1.35 -19.62 20.74
C ARG A 262 -2.15 -18.48 20.11
N VAL A 263 -3.12 -18.79 19.26
CA VAL A 263 -4.13 -17.86 18.74
C VAL A 263 -5.45 -18.06 19.48
N ILE A 264 -5.81 -17.08 20.32
CA ILE A 264 -7.01 -17.11 21.16
C ILE A 264 -8.00 -16.05 20.66
N ALA A 265 -9.18 -16.48 20.23
CA ALA A 265 -10.22 -15.62 19.69
C ALA A 265 -11.31 -15.29 20.72
N PHE A 266 -11.77 -14.05 20.70
CA PHE A 266 -12.90 -13.57 21.50
C PHE A 266 -14.05 -13.18 20.57
N VAL A 267 -15.15 -13.91 20.69
CA VAL A 267 -16.36 -13.75 19.88
C VAL A 267 -17.56 -13.54 20.80
N GLY A 268 -18.61 -12.91 20.27
CA GLY A 268 -19.78 -12.52 21.05
C GLY A 268 -20.43 -11.27 20.48
N SER A 269 -21.70 -11.09 20.82
CA SER A 269 -22.51 -9.96 20.38
C SER A 269 -21.97 -8.62 20.89
N GLU A 270 -22.42 -7.53 20.26
CA GLU A 270 -22.12 -6.17 20.71
C GLU A 270 -22.55 -6.02 22.19
N ALA A 271 -21.78 -5.26 22.98
CA ALA A 271 -22.07 -5.00 24.40
C ALA A 271 -21.95 -6.19 25.40
N THR A 272 -21.30 -7.30 25.03
CA THR A 272 -20.97 -8.42 25.95
C THR A 272 -19.76 -8.19 26.86
N GLY A 273 -19.17 -6.99 26.89
CA GLY A 273 -17.98 -6.71 27.72
C GLY A 273 -16.65 -7.20 27.13
N LYS A 274 -16.63 -7.70 25.89
CA LYS A 274 -15.44 -8.25 25.20
C LYS A 274 -14.19 -7.37 25.26
N SER A 275 -14.32 -6.07 25.00
CA SER A 275 -13.16 -5.15 25.03
C SER A 275 -12.55 -5.00 26.43
N THR A 276 -13.38 -5.06 27.46
CA THR A 276 -12.95 -5.01 28.87
C THR A 276 -12.20 -6.28 29.24
N ILE A 277 -12.76 -7.44 28.94
CA ILE A 277 -12.14 -8.76 29.20
C ILE A 277 -10.83 -8.90 28.42
N LEU A 278 -10.80 -8.57 27.13
CA LEU A 278 -9.57 -8.56 26.32
C LEU A 278 -8.48 -7.64 26.92
N GLY A 279 -8.86 -6.49 27.45
CA GLY A 279 -7.93 -5.56 28.12
C GLY A 279 -7.37 -6.12 29.42
N HIS A 280 -8.16 -6.88 30.18
CA HIS A 280 -7.70 -7.60 31.36
C HIS A 280 -6.72 -8.72 30.99
N VAL A 281 -7.16 -9.65 30.13
CA VAL A 281 -6.38 -10.82 29.69
C VAL A 281 -5.04 -10.41 29.09
N ARG A 282 -5.01 -9.34 28.29
CA ARG A 282 -3.76 -8.81 27.73
C ARG A 282 -2.76 -8.38 28.82
N ARG A 283 -3.24 -7.72 29.89
CA ARG A 283 -2.37 -7.26 30.99
C ARG A 283 -1.86 -8.44 31.80
N TRP A 284 -2.74 -9.38 32.13
CA TRP A 284 -2.40 -10.59 32.85
C TRP A 284 -1.36 -11.45 32.10
N LEU A 285 -1.62 -11.82 30.84
CA LEU A 285 -0.68 -12.60 30.04
C LEU A 285 0.61 -11.82 29.70
N GLY A 286 0.50 -10.50 29.51
CA GLY A 286 1.62 -9.65 29.15
C GLY A 286 2.69 -9.52 30.23
N ALA A 287 2.37 -9.90 31.47
CA ALA A 287 3.34 -9.96 32.57
C ALA A 287 4.39 -11.08 32.36
N THR A 288 4.01 -12.17 31.68
CA THR A 288 4.84 -13.39 31.57
C THR A 288 5.13 -13.82 30.14
N HIS A 289 4.31 -13.38 29.16
CA HIS A 289 4.39 -13.83 27.78
C HIS A 289 4.46 -12.66 26.78
N ALA A 290 5.00 -12.93 25.59
CA ALA A 290 4.86 -12.02 24.46
C ALA A 290 3.42 -12.04 23.92
N VAL A 291 2.63 -11.01 24.21
CA VAL A 291 1.21 -10.92 23.80
C VAL A 291 1.00 -9.91 22.68
N ARG A 292 0.25 -10.29 21.65
CA ARG A 292 -0.21 -9.40 20.57
C ARG A 292 -1.73 -9.37 20.54
N ARG A 293 -2.33 -8.19 20.35
CA ARG A 293 -3.78 -8.04 20.14
C ARG A 293 -4.06 -7.63 18.69
N ILE A 294 -4.99 -8.29 18.03
CA ILE A 294 -5.48 -7.92 16.70
C ILE A 294 -7.00 -7.82 16.69
N HIS A 295 -7.56 -7.06 15.73
CA HIS A 295 -9.00 -6.91 15.55
C HIS A 295 -9.40 -7.41 14.16
N VAL A 296 -9.99 -8.60 14.09
CA VAL A 296 -10.25 -9.31 12.82
C VAL A 296 -11.53 -8.81 12.13
N GLY A 297 -12.46 -8.21 12.89
CA GLY A 297 -13.68 -7.62 12.31
C GLY A 297 -13.44 -6.35 11.49
N LYS A 298 -12.28 -5.72 11.67
CA LYS A 298 -11.81 -4.54 10.92
C LYS A 298 -10.34 -4.75 10.61
N PRO A 299 -10.00 -5.69 9.72
CA PRO A 299 -8.61 -5.93 9.37
C PRO A 299 -8.03 -4.65 8.75
N PRO A 300 -6.75 -4.34 9.01
CA PRO A 300 -6.12 -3.23 8.32
C PRO A 300 -6.09 -3.53 6.82
N ALA A 301 -6.35 -2.51 6.00
CA ALA A 301 -6.29 -2.67 4.56
C ALA A 301 -4.91 -3.22 4.16
N THR A 302 -4.92 -4.33 3.44
CA THR A 302 -3.71 -4.85 2.80
C THR A 302 -3.41 -4.03 1.55
N VAL A 303 -2.20 -4.09 1.04
CA VAL A 303 -1.83 -3.26 -0.10
C VAL A 303 -2.56 -3.64 -1.39
N LEU A 304 -3.00 -4.90 -1.52
CA LEU A 304 -3.90 -5.33 -2.61
C LEU A 304 -5.29 -4.67 -2.52
N THR A 305 -5.72 -4.32 -1.31
CA THR A 305 -7.07 -3.82 -1.01
C THR A 305 -7.11 -2.35 -0.58
N VAL A 306 -5.95 -1.70 -0.44
CA VAL A 306 -5.84 -0.26 -0.12
C VAL A 306 -6.32 0.60 -1.29
N VAL A 307 -6.05 0.18 -2.53
CA VAL A 307 -6.43 0.90 -3.75
C VAL A 307 -7.95 0.93 -3.93
N PRO A 308 -8.68 -0.19 -3.86
CA PRO A 308 -10.13 -0.11 -3.86
C PRO A 308 -10.68 0.52 -2.58
N HIS A 309 -10.07 0.41 -1.39
CA HIS A 309 -10.55 1.13 -0.20
C HIS A 309 -10.55 2.66 -0.37
N VAL A 310 -9.60 3.21 -1.12
CA VAL A 310 -9.49 4.66 -1.43
C VAL A 310 -10.36 5.05 -2.63
N LEU A 311 -10.53 4.17 -3.62
CA LEU A 311 -11.34 4.44 -4.82
C LEU A 311 -12.83 4.12 -4.63
N LEU A 312 -13.20 3.23 -3.71
CA LEU A 312 -14.58 2.83 -3.42
C LEU A 312 -15.46 4.01 -2.99
N PRO A 313 -15.02 4.96 -2.13
CA PRO A 313 -15.78 6.18 -1.85
C PRO A 313 -16.10 7.01 -3.09
N ALA A 314 -15.16 7.14 -4.02
CA ALA A 314 -15.36 7.86 -5.28
C ALA A 314 -16.28 7.09 -6.25
N LEU A 315 -16.13 5.76 -6.32
CA LEU A 315 -17.00 4.89 -7.12
C LEU A 315 -18.44 4.86 -6.57
N ARG A 316 -18.61 4.97 -5.24
CA ARG A 316 -19.90 5.12 -4.55
C ARG A 316 -20.60 6.43 -4.86
N ALA A 317 -19.86 7.49 -5.18
CA ALA A 317 -20.42 8.77 -5.60
C ALA A 317 -20.92 8.75 -7.05
N LEU A 318 -20.31 7.90 -7.89
CA LEU A 318 -20.64 7.76 -9.32
C LEU A 318 -21.72 6.68 -9.60
N LEU A 319 -21.96 5.75 -8.67
CA LEU A 319 -22.95 4.67 -8.81
C LEU A 319 -23.84 4.56 -7.55
N PRO A 320 -24.81 5.48 -7.37
CA PRO A 320 -25.62 5.58 -6.15
C PRO A 320 -26.51 4.35 -5.87
N ASP A 321 -26.85 3.56 -6.89
CA ASP A 321 -27.69 2.36 -6.77
C ASP A 321 -26.96 1.14 -6.14
N GLN A 322 -25.64 1.21 -5.94
CA GLN A 322 -24.84 0.12 -5.36
C GLN A 322 -24.40 0.37 -3.90
N ARG A 323 -25.16 1.18 -3.15
CA ARG A 323 -24.86 1.56 -1.75
C ARG A 323 -24.82 0.37 -0.78
N SER A 324 -23.61 -0.06 -0.43
CA SER A 324 -23.33 -1.20 0.47
C SER A 324 -23.92 -1.08 1.89
N THR A 325 -24.15 0.13 2.41
CA THR A 325 -24.68 0.35 3.77
C THR A 325 -26.19 0.14 3.89
N ARG A 326 -26.94 0.19 2.78
CA ARG A 326 -28.35 -0.22 2.75
C ARG A 326 -28.47 -1.74 2.56
N ILE A 327 -27.51 -2.34 1.86
CA ILE A 327 -27.48 -3.76 1.45
C ILE A 327 -27.25 -4.70 2.65
N GLU A 328 -26.32 -4.43 3.57
CA GLU A 328 -26.18 -5.23 4.81
C GLU A 328 -27.49 -5.24 5.64
N ARG A 329 -28.29 -4.15 5.58
CA ARG A 329 -29.61 -4.07 6.22
C ARG A 329 -30.73 -4.72 5.40
N SER A 330 -30.67 -4.69 4.07
CA SER A 330 -31.70 -5.24 3.19
C SER A 330 -31.57 -6.75 2.99
N TYR A 331 -30.35 -7.30 2.94
CA TYR A 331 -30.10 -8.73 2.77
C TYR A 331 -30.10 -9.49 4.11
N GLY A 332 -29.84 -8.81 5.23
CA GLY A 332 -30.05 -9.38 6.57
C GLY A 332 -31.53 -9.41 7.02
N ARG A 333 -32.42 -8.65 6.36
CA ARG A 333 -33.86 -8.58 6.69
C ARG A 333 -34.74 -9.55 5.90
N ALA A 334 -34.27 -10.09 4.78
CA ALA A 334 -35.12 -10.90 3.90
C ALA A 334 -34.89 -12.39 4.16
N GLU A 335 -35.94 -13.08 4.61
CA GLU A 335 -36.10 -14.51 4.36
C GLU A 335 -35.98 -14.74 2.85
N ARG A 336 -34.77 -15.11 2.40
CA ARG A 336 -34.38 -15.38 1.00
C ARG A 336 -34.38 -14.16 0.06
N PRO A 337 -33.20 -13.62 -0.30
CA PRO A 337 -33.12 -12.60 -1.33
C PRO A 337 -33.47 -13.18 -2.72
N MET A 338 -34.55 -12.70 -3.33
CA MET A 338 -35.06 -13.14 -4.63
C MET A 338 -34.18 -12.75 -5.85
N GLY A 339 -32.99 -12.17 -5.66
CA GLY A 339 -32.17 -11.65 -6.77
C GLY A 339 -30.65 -11.68 -6.55
N PRO A 340 -29.85 -11.66 -7.64
CA PRO A 340 -28.40 -11.76 -7.58
C PRO A 340 -27.75 -10.59 -6.81
N PHE A 341 -26.64 -10.87 -6.13
CA PHE A 341 -25.93 -9.82 -5.39
C PHE A 341 -25.26 -8.79 -6.33
N PRO A 342 -25.13 -7.51 -5.94
CA PRO A 342 -24.39 -6.52 -6.73
C PRO A 342 -22.90 -6.86 -6.83
N LEU A 343 -22.27 -6.64 -8.00
CA LEU A 343 -20.86 -6.98 -8.21
C LEU A 343 -19.92 -6.28 -7.24
N LEU A 344 -20.17 -5.00 -6.91
CA LEU A 344 -19.35 -4.28 -5.95
C LEU A 344 -19.42 -4.86 -4.53
N PHE A 345 -20.58 -5.39 -4.14
CA PHE A 345 -20.72 -6.13 -2.90
C PHE A 345 -19.88 -7.42 -2.94
N GLY A 346 -19.97 -8.18 -4.04
CA GLY A 346 -19.15 -9.37 -4.24
C GLY A 346 -17.64 -9.11 -4.17
N VAL A 347 -17.16 -8.07 -4.86
CA VAL A 347 -15.75 -7.66 -4.83
C VAL A 347 -15.33 -7.26 -3.43
N ARG A 348 -16.14 -6.44 -2.72
CA ARG A 348 -15.86 -6.05 -1.34
C ARG A 348 -15.78 -7.25 -0.40
N SER A 349 -16.67 -8.22 -0.52
CA SER A 349 -16.66 -9.42 0.33
C SER A 349 -15.40 -10.25 0.12
N VAL A 350 -14.96 -10.45 -1.13
CA VAL A 350 -13.69 -11.12 -1.46
C VAL A 350 -12.49 -10.34 -0.92
N MET A 351 -12.48 -9.02 -1.05
CA MET A 351 -11.41 -8.18 -0.50
C MET A 351 -11.31 -8.33 1.03
N LEU A 352 -12.44 -8.26 1.73
CA LEU A 352 -12.48 -8.41 3.18
C LEU A 352 -12.02 -9.81 3.62
N ALA A 353 -12.41 -10.85 2.88
CA ALA A 353 -11.92 -12.22 3.10
C ALA A 353 -10.39 -12.31 2.93
N TYR A 354 -9.83 -11.65 1.92
CA TYR A 354 -8.38 -11.60 1.70
C TYR A 354 -7.65 -10.89 2.85
N GLU A 355 -8.15 -9.73 3.28
CA GLU A 355 -7.56 -8.96 4.39
C GLU A 355 -7.58 -9.74 5.71
N ARG A 356 -8.71 -10.39 6.03
CA ARG A 356 -8.84 -11.27 7.20
C ARG A 356 -7.85 -12.42 7.14
N ARG A 357 -7.77 -13.11 6.00
CA ARG A 357 -6.82 -14.22 5.80
C ARG A 357 -5.38 -13.76 5.95
N ALA A 358 -5.01 -12.62 5.37
CA ALA A 358 -3.65 -12.10 5.46
C ALA A 358 -3.28 -11.71 6.90
N LEU A 359 -4.19 -11.05 7.62
CA LEU A 359 -4.01 -10.71 9.03
C LEU A 359 -3.84 -11.97 9.89
N LEU A 360 -4.71 -12.97 9.70
CA LEU A 360 -4.68 -14.21 10.45
C LEU A 360 -3.46 -15.06 10.11
N ALA A 361 -3.05 -15.15 8.84
CA ALA A 361 -1.80 -15.83 8.48
C ALA A 361 -0.58 -15.26 9.23
N ARG A 362 -0.53 -13.93 9.41
CA ARG A 362 0.50 -13.27 10.23
C ARG A 362 0.34 -13.55 11.73
N ALA A 363 -0.89 -13.60 12.24
CA ALA A 363 -1.17 -14.00 13.61
C ALA A 363 -0.62 -15.39 13.92
N PHE A 364 -0.90 -16.37 13.06
CA PHE A 364 -0.39 -17.73 13.21
C PHE A 364 1.13 -17.81 13.03
N ALA A 365 1.74 -16.96 12.20
CA ALA A 365 3.20 -16.85 12.15
C ALA A 365 3.78 -16.38 13.49
N TRP A 366 3.23 -15.31 14.10
CA TRP A 366 3.66 -14.87 15.43
C TRP A 366 3.43 -15.93 16.51
N SER A 367 2.35 -16.71 16.39
CA SER A 367 2.07 -17.84 17.27
C SER A 367 3.16 -18.91 17.19
N ARG A 368 3.61 -19.25 15.97
CA ARG A 368 4.73 -20.18 15.75
C ARG A 368 6.04 -19.67 16.33
N ASP A 369 6.23 -18.35 16.36
CA ASP A 369 7.39 -17.69 16.98
C ASP A 369 7.26 -17.54 18.52
N GLY A 370 6.24 -18.16 19.14
CA GLY A 370 6.08 -18.17 20.60
C GLY A 370 5.16 -17.09 21.18
N ALA A 371 4.54 -16.23 20.36
CA ALA A 371 3.65 -15.18 20.87
C ALA A 371 2.22 -15.69 21.11
N ILE A 372 1.55 -15.17 22.15
CA ILE A 372 0.10 -15.36 22.33
C ILE A 372 -0.63 -14.25 21.58
N VAL A 373 -1.46 -14.61 20.60
CA VAL A 373 -2.23 -13.66 19.80
C VAL A 373 -3.70 -13.66 20.23
N LEU A 374 -4.16 -12.53 20.76
CA LEU A 374 -5.54 -12.29 21.16
C LEU A 374 -6.31 -11.64 20.00
N CYS A 375 -7.28 -12.36 19.45
CA CYS A 375 -8.12 -11.90 18.33
C CYS A 375 -9.45 -11.34 18.85
N ASP A 376 -9.72 -10.07 18.55
CA ASP A 376 -11.05 -9.50 18.71
C ASP A 376 -11.88 -9.77 17.45
N ARG A 377 -12.88 -10.64 17.59
CA ARG A 377 -13.62 -11.30 16.49
C ARG A 377 -12.79 -12.35 15.76
N TYR A 378 -13.49 -13.31 15.16
CA TYR A 378 -12.92 -14.36 14.33
C TYR A 378 -13.97 -14.79 13.31
N PRO A 379 -13.59 -15.18 12.07
CA PRO A 379 -14.56 -15.64 11.08
C PRO A 379 -15.31 -16.88 11.54
N SER A 380 -16.64 -16.84 11.45
CA SER A 380 -17.48 -18.04 11.59
C SER A 380 -17.44 -18.87 10.31
N THR A 381 -17.71 -20.16 10.43
CA THR A 381 -17.82 -21.07 9.26
C THR A 381 -19.16 -20.93 8.53
N TRP A 382 -20.17 -20.35 9.19
CA TRP A 382 -21.48 -20.11 8.61
C TRP A 382 -21.49 -18.91 7.65
N SER A 383 -22.03 -19.13 6.44
CA SER A 383 -22.25 -18.10 5.42
C SER A 383 -23.42 -17.18 5.80
N GLY A 384 -23.22 -15.87 5.70
CA GLY A 384 -24.18 -14.85 6.16
C GLY A 384 -24.04 -14.49 7.64
N GLY A 385 -23.23 -15.25 8.38
CA GLY A 385 -22.88 -14.96 9.77
C GLY A 385 -22.01 -13.70 9.91
N PRO A 386 -22.03 -13.03 11.07
CA PRO A 386 -21.12 -11.94 11.38
C PRO A 386 -19.66 -12.38 11.23
N ASP A 387 -18.85 -11.53 10.58
CA ASP A 387 -17.41 -11.75 10.40
C ASP A 387 -16.99 -12.97 9.53
N GLY A 388 -17.94 -13.77 9.01
CA GLY A 388 -17.72 -14.92 8.13
C GLY A 388 -17.97 -14.67 6.63
N PRO A 389 -18.00 -15.75 5.81
CA PRO A 389 -18.34 -15.69 4.38
C PRO A 389 -19.69 -15.03 4.12
N GLN A 390 -19.82 -14.23 3.05
CA GLN A 390 -21.03 -13.44 2.77
C GLN A 390 -21.73 -13.82 1.46
N LEU A 391 -21.07 -14.52 0.53
CA LEU A 391 -21.61 -14.70 -0.83
C LEU A 391 -22.24 -16.07 -1.06
N ALA A 392 -21.82 -17.11 -0.33
CA ALA A 392 -22.22 -18.49 -0.66
C ALA A 392 -23.71 -18.80 -0.49
N HIS A 393 -24.44 -18.00 0.32
CA HIS A 393 -25.88 -18.15 0.51
C HIS A 393 -26.71 -17.30 -0.48
N LEU A 394 -26.05 -16.54 -1.37
CA LEU A 394 -26.70 -15.62 -2.29
C LEU A 394 -26.71 -16.19 -3.72
N PRO A 395 -27.74 -15.88 -4.53
CA PRO A 395 -27.82 -16.36 -5.91
C PRO A 395 -26.72 -15.76 -6.79
N ALA A 396 -26.08 -16.61 -7.61
CA ALA A 396 -24.97 -16.28 -8.50
C ALA A 396 -25.24 -16.81 -9.93
N PRO A 397 -26.11 -16.16 -10.72
CA PRO A 397 -26.56 -16.68 -12.01
C PRO A 397 -25.46 -16.68 -13.08
N ASP A 398 -24.58 -15.68 -13.07
CA ASP A 398 -23.50 -15.55 -14.07
C ASP A 398 -22.15 -16.11 -13.60
N GLY A 399 -21.22 -16.29 -14.55
CA GLY A 399 -19.91 -16.87 -14.29
C GLY A 399 -19.00 -15.98 -13.43
N LEU A 400 -19.17 -14.65 -13.47
CA LEU A 400 -18.36 -13.74 -12.67
C LEU A 400 -18.72 -13.82 -11.18
N ARG A 401 -20.02 -13.81 -10.85
CA ARG A 401 -20.51 -13.98 -9.48
C ARG A 401 -20.13 -15.33 -8.91
N ARG A 402 -20.25 -16.40 -9.71
CA ARG A 402 -19.77 -17.73 -9.30
C ARG A 402 -18.28 -17.75 -8.98
N ARG A 403 -17.46 -17.06 -9.78
CA ARG A 403 -16.02 -16.90 -9.48
C ARG A 403 -15.78 -16.14 -8.17
N LEU A 404 -16.54 -15.07 -7.90
CA LEU A 404 -16.43 -14.31 -6.64
C LEU A 404 -16.80 -15.15 -5.43
N VAL A 405 -17.89 -15.92 -5.51
CA VAL A 405 -18.29 -16.89 -4.47
C VAL A 405 -17.17 -17.90 -4.22
N GLY A 406 -16.63 -18.50 -5.29
CA GLY A 406 -15.56 -19.50 -5.18
C GLY A 406 -14.25 -18.92 -4.61
N LEU A 407 -13.89 -17.69 -4.98
CA LEU A 407 -12.73 -16.98 -4.43
C LEU A 407 -12.90 -16.68 -2.94
N GLU A 408 -14.06 -16.16 -2.52
CA GLU A 408 -14.35 -15.90 -1.11
C GLU A 408 -14.26 -17.20 -0.29
N ALA A 409 -14.91 -18.26 -0.75
CA ALA A 409 -14.89 -19.56 -0.09
C ALA A 409 -13.47 -20.11 0.05
N ARG A 410 -12.66 -20.02 -1.02
CA ARG A 410 -11.25 -20.44 -0.99
C ARG A 410 -10.41 -19.63 0.01
N LEU A 411 -10.68 -18.33 0.15
CA LEU A 411 -9.96 -17.47 1.09
C LEU A 411 -10.30 -17.84 2.54
N TYR A 412 -11.58 -17.97 2.88
CA TYR A 412 -11.98 -18.40 4.23
C TYR A 412 -11.55 -19.84 4.54
N GLY A 413 -11.66 -20.76 3.58
CA GLY A 413 -11.17 -22.13 3.75
C GLY A 413 -9.65 -22.24 3.95
N GLY A 414 -8.90 -21.19 3.61
CA GLY A 414 -7.47 -21.08 3.87
C GLY A 414 -7.12 -20.43 5.21
N ILE A 415 -8.10 -20.13 6.06
CA ILE A 415 -7.90 -19.58 7.41
C ILE A 415 -7.87 -20.75 8.40
N PRO A 416 -6.77 -20.96 9.14
CA PRO A 416 -6.72 -22.02 10.14
C PRO A 416 -7.68 -21.74 11.31
N PRO A 417 -8.17 -22.77 12.02
CA PRO A 417 -8.99 -22.57 13.21
C PRO A 417 -8.17 -21.94 14.33
N ALA A 418 -8.79 -21.09 15.14
CA ALA A 418 -8.16 -20.60 16.37
C ALA A 418 -7.93 -21.77 17.34
N ASP A 419 -6.86 -21.71 18.15
CA ASP A 419 -6.58 -22.73 19.16
C ASP A 419 -7.69 -22.78 20.22
N LEU A 420 -8.18 -21.59 20.61
CA LEU A 420 -9.25 -21.42 21.58
C LEU A 420 -10.16 -20.27 21.14
N VAL A 421 -11.47 -20.48 21.20
CA VAL A 421 -12.50 -19.46 21.00
C VAL A 421 -13.25 -19.26 22.30
N ILE A 422 -13.06 -18.09 22.92
CA ILE A 422 -13.87 -17.61 24.04
C ILE A 422 -15.13 -16.96 23.46
N HIS A 423 -16.25 -17.66 23.55
CA HIS A 423 -17.55 -17.17 23.12
C HIS A 423 -18.29 -16.53 24.29
N LEU A 424 -18.26 -15.20 24.34
CA LEU A 424 -18.94 -14.41 25.35
C LEU A 424 -20.42 -14.27 25.02
N THR A 425 -21.27 -14.72 25.92
CA THR A 425 -22.73 -14.67 25.78
C THR A 425 -23.34 -13.74 26.83
N ALA A 426 -24.47 -13.14 26.51
CA ALA A 426 -25.31 -12.39 27.44
C ALA A 426 -26.77 -12.57 27.02
N PRO A 427 -27.72 -12.61 27.97
CA PRO A 427 -29.15 -12.50 27.65
C PRO A 427 -29.41 -11.23 26.84
N LEU A 428 -30.40 -11.28 25.94
CA LEU A 428 -30.74 -10.16 25.06
C LEU A 428 -31.01 -8.86 25.85
N GLU A 429 -31.77 -8.98 26.94
CA GLU A 429 -32.10 -7.85 27.82
C GLU A 429 -30.85 -7.18 28.40
N VAL A 430 -29.84 -7.98 28.80
CA VAL A 430 -28.57 -7.46 29.32
C VAL A 430 -27.78 -6.77 28.21
N ALA A 431 -27.79 -7.30 26.98
CA ALA A 431 -27.12 -6.67 25.84
C ALA A 431 -27.79 -5.35 25.44
N LEU A 432 -29.13 -5.27 25.47
CA LEU A 432 -29.89 -4.05 25.22
C LEU A 432 -29.62 -2.99 26.29
N ALA A 433 -29.68 -3.36 27.58
CA ALA A 433 -29.38 -2.46 28.68
C ALA A 433 -27.95 -1.88 28.60
N ARG A 434 -26.96 -2.73 28.26
CA ARG A 434 -25.56 -2.29 28.07
C ARG A 434 -25.37 -1.43 26.83
N ASN A 435 -26.13 -1.67 25.75
CA ASN A 435 -26.11 -0.81 24.56
C ASN A 435 -26.71 0.57 24.87
N ALA A 436 -27.80 0.63 25.65
CA ALA A 436 -28.42 1.87 26.09
C ALA A 436 -27.48 2.71 26.99
N ALA A 437 -26.67 2.06 27.82
CA ALA A 437 -25.71 2.72 28.71
C ALA A 437 -24.40 3.19 28.01
N ARG A 438 -24.25 2.99 26.70
CA ARG A 438 -23.04 3.39 25.95
C ARG A 438 -23.16 4.80 25.36
N GLY A 439 -22.03 5.49 25.23
CA GLY A 439 -21.94 6.77 24.52
C GLY A 439 -22.24 6.71 23.02
N LYS A 440 -22.37 5.51 22.43
CA LYS A 440 -22.82 5.29 21.05
C LYS A 440 -23.90 4.22 21.04
N ILE A 441 -25.15 4.66 20.91
CA ILE A 441 -26.33 3.80 20.94
C ILE A 441 -26.59 3.27 19.52
N GLU A 442 -26.62 1.95 19.37
CA GLU A 442 -27.08 1.30 18.15
C GLU A 442 -28.59 1.06 18.20
N PRO A 443 -29.32 1.08 17.06
CA PRO A 443 -30.75 0.80 17.03
C PRO A 443 -31.07 -0.58 17.65
N GLU A 444 -32.10 -0.67 18.49
CA GLU A 444 -32.42 -1.93 19.18
C GLU A 444 -32.64 -3.11 18.23
N GLU A 445 -33.33 -2.90 17.11
CA GLU A 445 -33.52 -3.93 16.07
C GLU A 445 -32.19 -4.50 15.58
N HIS A 446 -31.16 -3.64 15.46
CA HIS A 446 -29.83 -4.05 15.03
C HIS A 446 -29.16 -4.92 16.10
N VAL A 447 -29.33 -4.57 17.38
CA VAL A 447 -28.81 -5.36 18.50
C VAL A 447 -29.51 -6.72 18.57
N ARG A 448 -30.85 -6.76 18.45
CA ARG A 448 -31.64 -8.01 18.43
C ARG A 448 -31.20 -8.94 17.30
N PHE A 449 -31.07 -8.40 16.08
CA PHE A 449 -30.62 -9.17 14.93
C PHE A 449 -29.20 -9.72 15.09
N ARG A 450 -28.27 -8.90 15.59
CA ARG A 450 -26.89 -9.37 15.81
C ARG A 450 -26.79 -10.36 16.95
N HIS A 451 -27.67 -10.26 17.94
CA HIS A 451 -27.76 -11.21 19.05
C HIS A 451 -28.22 -12.58 18.55
N SER A 452 -29.30 -12.65 17.74
CA SER A 452 -29.80 -13.91 17.18
C SER A 452 -28.78 -14.59 16.26
N LEU A 453 -28.03 -13.81 15.46
CA LEU A 453 -26.96 -14.37 14.63
C LEU A 453 -25.75 -14.84 15.43
N SER A 454 -25.47 -14.23 16.59
CA SER A 454 -24.28 -14.57 17.39
C SER A 454 -24.46 -15.87 18.18
N SER A 455 -25.69 -16.24 18.55
CA SER A 455 -25.96 -17.48 19.32
C SER A 455 -25.67 -18.76 18.54
N GLU A 456 -25.73 -18.70 17.21
CA GLU A 456 -25.63 -19.84 16.30
C GLU A 456 -24.27 -19.96 15.60
N LEU A 457 -23.28 -19.14 15.96
CA LEU A 457 -21.98 -19.15 15.27
C LEU A 457 -21.19 -20.43 15.52
N GLY A 458 -20.83 -21.10 14.41
CA GLY A 458 -19.90 -22.23 14.36
C GLY A 458 -18.44 -21.81 14.12
N PHE A 459 -17.51 -22.51 14.77
CA PHE A 459 -16.07 -22.34 14.66
C PHE A 459 -15.40 -23.72 14.53
N ASP A 460 -15.56 -24.33 13.36
CA ASP A 460 -15.11 -25.71 13.14
C ASP A 460 -13.60 -25.86 13.34
N GLY A 461 -13.21 -26.92 14.06
CA GLY A 461 -11.81 -27.22 14.37
C GLY A 461 -11.19 -26.40 15.50
N ALA A 462 -11.93 -25.47 16.13
CA ALA A 462 -11.48 -24.74 17.30
C ALA A 462 -12.11 -25.28 18.60
N VAL A 463 -11.38 -25.22 19.72
CA VAL A 463 -11.96 -25.46 21.04
C VAL A 463 -12.79 -24.24 21.42
N VAL A 464 -14.10 -24.40 21.63
CA VAL A 464 -15.00 -23.29 21.97
C VAL A 464 -15.39 -23.36 23.45
N ARG A 465 -15.12 -22.28 24.20
CA ARG A 465 -15.58 -22.10 25.59
C ARG A 465 -16.62 -20.99 25.63
N ARG A 466 -17.87 -21.36 25.91
CA ARG A 466 -18.99 -20.41 26.05
C ARG A 466 -19.03 -19.90 27.48
N ILE A 467 -18.95 -18.59 27.67
CA ILE A 467 -18.90 -17.95 28.99
C ILE A 467 -19.98 -16.87 29.08
N GLY A 468 -20.89 -17.04 30.05
CA GLY A 468 -21.94 -16.07 30.36
C GLY A 468 -21.36 -14.84 31.05
N THR A 469 -21.65 -13.67 30.49
CA THR A 469 -21.17 -12.36 30.95
C THR A 469 -22.20 -11.56 31.74
N ASP A 470 -23.29 -12.21 32.14
CA ASP A 470 -24.38 -11.70 33.00
C ASP A 470 -24.01 -11.72 34.50
N ARG A 471 -22.82 -12.22 34.84
CA ARG A 471 -22.26 -12.28 36.19
C ARG A 471 -21.27 -11.13 36.46
N PRO A 472 -20.85 -10.92 37.73
CA PRO A 472 -19.79 -9.96 38.07
C PRO A 472 -18.52 -10.16 37.23
N LEU A 473 -17.86 -9.06 36.87
CA LEU A 473 -16.73 -9.05 35.95
C LEU A 473 -15.58 -9.94 36.44
N GLU A 474 -15.32 -9.94 37.75
CA GLU A 474 -14.26 -10.70 38.40
C GLU A 474 -14.45 -12.21 38.22
N THR A 475 -15.69 -12.69 38.38
CA THR A 475 -16.06 -14.10 38.16
C THR A 475 -15.85 -14.50 36.71
N VAL A 476 -16.29 -13.66 35.78
CA VAL A 476 -16.17 -13.91 34.33
C VAL A 476 -14.70 -13.91 33.92
N VAL A 477 -13.90 -12.97 34.44
CA VAL A 477 -12.46 -12.88 34.16
C VAL A 477 -11.74 -14.13 34.67
N ARG A 478 -12.02 -14.59 35.89
CA ARG A 478 -11.39 -15.80 36.44
C ARG A 478 -11.67 -17.03 35.58
N GLU A 479 -12.91 -17.22 35.15
CA GLU A 479 -13.30 -18.33 34.27
C GLU A 479 -12.62 -18.24 32.89
N VAL A 480 -12.44 -17.03 32.35
CA VAL A 480 -11.66 -16.81 31.12
C VAL A 480 -10.19 -17.15 31.32
N GLU A 481 -9.60 -16.76 32.46
CA GLU A 481 -8.19 -17.07 32.78
C GLU A 481 -7.94 -18.56 32.97
N GLU A 482 -8.87 -19.27 33.60
CA GLU A 482 -8.86 -20.74 33.73
C GLU A 482 -8.92 -21.40 32.35
N ALA A 483 -9.88 -21.01 31.51
CA ALA A 483 -10.01 -21.52 30.15
C ALA A 483 -8.76 -21.28 29.29
N ILE A 484 -8.08 -20.14 29.47
CA ILE A 484 -6.83 -19.84 28.78
C ILE A 484 -5.68 -20.66 29.33
N ARG A 485 -5.58 -20.83 30.65
CA ARG A 485 -4.55 -21.67 31.29
C ARG A 485 -4.64 -23.12 30.82
N ASP A 486 -5.83 -23.66 30.68
CA ASP A 486 -6.05 -25.02 30.16
C ASP A 486 -5.58 -25.18 28.71
N ALA A 487 -5.52 -24.08 27.94
CA ALA A 487 -5.15 -24.10 26.53
C ALA A 487 -3.66 -23.80 26.25
N LEU A 488 -2.96 -23.18 27.21
CA LEU A 488 -1.52 -22.91 27.17
C LEU A 488 -0.72 -24.13 27.61
#